data_AF-A0A6P0M6U1-F1
#
_entry.id   AF-A0A6P0M6U1-F1
#
_cell.length_a   1.000
_cell.length_b   1.000
_cell.length_c   1.000
_cell.angle_alpha   90.00
_cell.angle_beta   90.00
_cell.angle_gamma   90.00
#
_symmetry.space_group_name_H-M   'P 1'
#
loop_
_entity.id
_entity.type
_entity.pdbx_description
1 polymer ?
#
loop_
_entity_poly.entity_id
_entity_poly.type
_entity_poly.pdbx_seq_one_letter_code
_entity_poly.pdbx_strand_id
1 'polypeptide(L)'
;AIIPGAWIEVSGTSKLKLKTGKLKLKAYEVSLAAPPHQQPTTVLGTKTPSRKASILVCQKSSCRKRGGKAVCNAIASSLKDHGLEDQVKIKETGCLKQCKHGPNLVMMPDKARYSQVAPQQIPTLIERHFVGS
;
A
#
# COMPACT_ATOMS: atom_id res chain seq x y z
N ALA A 1 13.23 10.08 -22.81
CA ALA A 1 13.82 9.05 -23.70
C ALA A 1 14.02 7.78 -22.88
N ILE A 2 13.73 6.61 -23.44
CA ILE A 2 13.93 5.31 -22.77
C ILE A 2 15.42 4.97 -22.87
N ILE A 3 16.07 4.74 -21.73
CA ILE A 3 17.49 4.37 -21.67
C ILE A 3 17.64 2.83 -21.69
N PRO A 4 18.70 2.28 -22.31
CA PRO A 4 19.00 0.85 -22.23
C PRO A 4 19.09 0.37 -20.77
N GLY A 5 18.32 -0.67 -20.41
CA GLY A 5 18.25 -1.21 -19.04
C GLY A 5 17.06 -0.70 -18.20
N ALA A 6 16.27 0.26 -18.71
CA ALA A 6 15.04 0.70 -18.04
C ALA A 6 13.89 -0.29 -18.25
N TRP A 7 13.13 -0.57 -17.18
CA TRP A 7 11.86 -1.26 -17.26
C TRP A 7 10.78 -0.29 -17.77
N ILE A 8 9.87 -0.79 -18.59
CA ILE A 8 8.73 -0.03 -19.11
C ILE A 8 7.44 -0.81 -18.89
N GLU A 9 6.37 -0.09 -18.54
CA GLU A 9 5.02 -0.59 -18.49
C GLU A 9 4.29 -0.14 -19.76
N VAL A 10 3.70 -1.10 -20.47
CA VAL A 10 2.98 -0.85 -21.73
C VAL A 10 1.50 -1.14 -21.51
N SER A 11 0.67 -0.10 -21.57
CA SER A 11 -0.78 -0.22 -21.47
C SER A 11 -1.40 -0.30 -22.86
N GLY A 12 -2.36 -1.22 -23.04
CA GLY A 12 -2.98 -1.46 -24.34
C GLY A 12 -4.23 -2.33 -24.28
N THR A 13 -4.78 -2.64 -25.46
CA THR A 13 -5.86 -3.62 -25.62
C THR A 13 -5.39 -4.87 -26.30
N SER A 14 -5.92 -6.02 -25.87
CA SER A 14 -5.82 -7.27 -26.59
C SER A 14 -7.18 -7.65 -27.17
N LYS A 15 -7.20 -8.08 -28.43
CA LYS A 15 -8.39 -8.59 -29.11
C LYS A 15 -8.05 -9.91 -29.78
N LEU A 16 -8.64 -11.00 -29.30
CA LEU A 16 -8.55 -12.30 -29.95
C LEU A 16 -9.52 -12.37 -31.12
N LYS A 17 -9.01 -12.52 -32.34
CA LYS A 17 -9.86 -12.81 -33.52
C LYS A 17 -10.19 -14.29 -33.54
N LEU A 18 -11.38 -14.65 -33.05
CA LEU A 18 -11.85 -16.04 -32.96
C LEU A 18 -11.81 -16.79 -34.31
N LYS A 19 -12.12 -16.10 -35.42
CA LYS A 19 -12.13 -16.70 -36.76
C LYS A 19 -10.75 -17.10 -37.30
N THR A 20 -9.67 -16.47 -36.83
CA THR A 20 -8.31 -16.69 -37.36
C THR A 20 -7.32 -17.07 -36.27
N GLY A 21 -7.78 -17.32 -35.03
CA GLY A 21 -6.94 -17.58 -33.86
C GLY A 21 -5.96 -16.45 -33.48
N LYS A 22 -5.99 -15.30 -34.16
CA LYS A 22 -4.94 -14.28 -34.08
C LYS A 22 -5.22 -13.30 -32.95
N LEU A 23 -4.29 -13.23 -31.99
CA LEU A 23 -4.29 -12.19 -30.95
C LEU A 23 -3.77 -10.88 -31.54
N LYS A 24 -4.59 -9.82 -31.51
CA LYS A 24 -4.21 -8.47 -31.91
C LYS A 24 -3.98 -7.63 -30.66
N LEU A 25 -2.74 -7.22 -30.43
CA LEU A 25 -2.37 -6.30 -29.36
C LEU A 25 -2.28 -4.86 -29.93
N LYS A 26 -2.81 -3.88 -29.22
CA LYS A 26 -2.69 -2.44 -29.55
C LYS A 26 -2.30 -1.68 -28.29
N ALA A 27 -1.08 -1.18 -28.24
CA ALA A 27 -0.61 -0.29 -27.17
C ALA A 27 -1.17 1.13 -27.35
N TYR A 28 -1.45 1.80 -26.24
CA TYR A 28 -1.87 3.20 -26.19
C TYR A 28 -0.84 4.07 -25.49
N GLU A 29 -0.15 3.52 -24.50
CA GLU A 29 0.75 4.26 -23.62
C GLU A 29 1.92 3.39 -23.18
N VAL A 30 3.10 4.02 -23.07
CA VAL A 30 4.34 3.40 -22.61
C VAL A 30 4.94 4.30 -21.56
N SER A 31 5.06 3.80 -20.33
CA SER A 31 5.57 4.52 -19.17
C SER A 31 6.78 3.82 -18.58
N LEU A 32 7.68 4.55 -17.92
CA LEU A 32 8.84 3.95 -17.24
C LEU A 32 8.34 3.17 -16.02
N ALA A 33 8.64 1.88 -15.96
CA ALA A 33 8.31 1.01 -14.83
C ALA A 33 9.52 0.87 -13.91
N ALA A 34 9.27 0.72 -12.61
CA ALA A 34 10.29 0.28 -11.67
C ALA A 34 10.58 -1.24 -11.87
N PRO A 35 11.81 -1.71 -11.59
CA PRO A 35 12.16 -3.12 -11.70
C PRO A 35 11.25 -4.03 -10.84
N PRO A 36 10.99 -5.28 -11.28
CA PRO A 36 9.90 -6.12 -10.79
C PRO A 36 10.08 -6.69 -9.36
N HIS A 37 10.97 -6.13 -8.53
CA HIS A 37 11.10 -6.57 -7.13
C HIS A 37 10.02 -5.99 -6.20
N GLN A 38 9.11 -5.15 -6.71
CA GLN A 38 7.92 -4.74 -5.97
C GLN A 38 6.71 -5.49 -6.53
N GLN A 39 6.33 -6.57 -5.85
CA GLN A 39 5.09 -7.29 -6.14
C GLN A 39 3.89 -6.32 -6.02
N PRO A 40 3.01 -6.26 -7.04
CA PRO A 40 1.85 -5.39 -7.05
C PRO A 40 0.72 -6.01 -6.23
N THR A 41 0.30 -5.33 -5.16
CA THR A 41 -1.05 -5.50 -4.63
C THR A 41 -1.91 -4.34 -5.12
N THR A 42 -2.77 -4.64 -6.08
CA THR A 42 -3.83 -3.81 -6.62
C THR A 42 -4.59 -3.06 -5.53
N VAL A 43 -4.54 -1.72 -5.49
CA VAL A 43 -5.65 -0.89 -5.00
C VAL A 43 -5.72 0.44 -5.75
N LEU A 44 -6.68 0.44 -6.68
CA LEU A 44 -7.41 1.55 -7.27
C LEU A 44 -7.18 2.93 -6.62
N GLY A 45 -6.39 3.77 -7.28
CA GLY A 45 -6.28 5.18 -6.96
C GLY A 45 -7.62 5.88 -7.15
N THR A 46 -8.11 6.55 -6.11
CA THR A 46 -9.18 7.55 -6.24
C THR A 46 -8.69 8.83 -5.57
N LYS A 47 -8.28 9.80 -6.38
CA LYS A 47 -7.93 11.16 -5.95
C LYS A 47 -9.18 11.89 -5.45
N THR A 48 -9.36 12.08 -4.12
CA THR A 48 -10.18 13.19 -3.53
C THR A 48 -10.09 13.24 -1.98
N PRO A 49 -10.53 14.37 -1.38
CA PRO A 49 -9.82 15.61 -1.05
C PRO A 49 -9.08 15.48 0.30
N SER A 50 -8.32 16.51 0.69
CA SER A 50 -7.53 16.64 1.93
C SER A 50 -8.26 16.15 3.20
N ARG A 51 -8.23 14.83 3.43
CA ARG A 51 -8.63 14.19 4.67
C ARG A 51 -7.34 13.92 5.42
N LYS A 52 -7.21 14.49 6.61
CA LYS A 52 -6.04 14.32 7.50
C LYS A 52 -5.62 12.84 7.50
N ALA A 53 -4.37 12.59 7.11
CA ALA A 53 -3.81 11.25 7.03
C ALA A 53 -3.90 10.56 8.39
N SER A 54 -4.22 9.27 8.40
CA SER A 54 -4.29 8.53 9.66
C SER A 54 -4.01 7.05 9.49
N ILE A 55 -3.53 6.44 10.56
CA ILE A 55 -3.25 5.00 10.62
C ILE A 55 -4.19 4.42 11.65
N LEU A 56 -5.14 3.61 11.21
CA LEU A 56 -6.11 2.95 12.08
C LEU A 56 -5.53 1.63 12.57
N VAL A 57 -5.26 1.50 13.87
CA VAL A 57 -4.64 0.30 14.46
C VAL A 57 -5.69 -0.49 15.24
N CYS A 58 -5.83 -1.78 14.94
CA CYS A 58 -6.76 -2.65 15.66
C CYS A 58 -6.19 -2.97 17.04
N GLN A 59 -6.85 -2.48 18.09
CA GLN A 59 -6.40 -2.62 19.49
C GLN A 59 -7.24 -3.63 20.29
N LYS A 60 -8.00 -4.50 19.61
CA LYS A 60 -8.73 -5.60 20.26
C LYS A 60 -7.79 -6.70 20.75
N SER A 61 -8.28 -7.51 21.69
CA SER A 61 -7.49 -8.51 22.45
C SER A 61 -6.58 -9.37 21.57
N SER A 62 -7.08 -9.92 20.46
CA SER A 62 -6.29 -10.76 19.56
C SER A 62 -5.12 -10.02 18.88
N CYS A 63 -5.31 -8.76 18.47
CA CYS A 63 -4.24 -7.96 17.87
C CYS A 63 -3.22 -7.52 18.92
N ARG A 64 -3.67 -7.13 20.13
CA ARG A 64 -2.78 -6.79 21.24
C ARG A 64 -1.91 -7.98 21.66
N LYS A 65 -2.48 -9.17 21.81
CA LYS A 65 -1.75 -10.42 22.15
C LYS A 65 -0.71 -10.82 21.10
N ARG A 66 -0.89 -10.40 19.84
CA ARG A 66 0.01 -10.71 18.71
C ARG A 66 1.04 -9.61 18.42
N GLY A 67 1.24 -8.67 19.35
CA GLY A 67 2.25 -7.62 19.20
C GLY A 67 1.73 -6.26 18.75
N GLY A 68 0.41 -6.00 18.83
CA GLY A 68 -0.17 -4.71 18.43
C GLY A 68 0.43 -3.49 19.14
N LYS A 69 0.89 -3.63 20.39
CA LYS A 69 1.62 -2.56 21.12
C LYS A 69 2.95 -2.23 20.46
N ALA A 70 3.73 -3.25 20.08
CA ALA A 70 5.01 -3.05 19.41
C ALA A 70 4.83 -2.40 18.03
N VAL A 71 3.79 -2.81 17.29
CA VAL A 71 3.40 -2.18 16.02
C VAL A 71 3.02 -0.70 16.21
N CYS A 72 2.19 -0.38 17.21
CA CYS A 72 1.81 1.00 17.51
C CYS A 72 3.03 1.88 17.84
N ASN A 73 3.95 1.37 18.67
CA ASN A 73 5.18 2.07 19.01
C ASN A 73 6.07 2.29 17.78
N ALA A 74 6.24 1.26 16.94
CA ALA A 74 7.03 1.38 15.71
C ALA A 74 6.43 2.41 14.75
N ILE A 75 5.10 2.53 14.68
CA ILE A 75 4.42 3.57 13.90
C ILE A 75 4.76 4.95 14.45
N ALA A 76 4.64 5.15 15.77
CA ALA A 76 4.96 6.43 16.39
C ALA A 76 6.42 6.83 16.16
N SER A 77 7.37 5.90 16.34
CA SER A 77 8.79 6.14 16.07
C SER A 77 9.05 6.51 14.63
N SER A 78 8.56 5.70 13.67
CA SER A 78 8.82 5.98 12.26
C SER A 78 8.14 7.27 11.78
N LEU A 79 6.94 7.61 12.28
CA LEU A 79 6.34 8.92 11.97
C LEU A 79 7.21 10.08 12.46
N LYS A 80 7.85 9.95 13.62
CA LYS A 80 8.79 10.94 14.14
C LYS A 80 10.05 11.01 13.28
N ASP A 81 10.63 9.86 12.91
CA ASP A 81 11.85 9.78 12.09
C ASP A 81 11.67 10.43 10.71
N HIS A 82 10.44 10.40 10.17
CA HIS A 82 10.09 11.06 8.91
C HIS A 82 9.50 12.49 9.07
N GLY A 83 9.39 13.03 10.28
CA GLY A 83 8.82 14.37 10.52
C GLY A 83 7.31 14.47 10.20
N LEU A 84 6.58 13.36 10.34
CA LEU A 84 5.16 13.23 9.97
C LEU A 84 4.20 13.23 11.17
N GLU A 85 4.69 13.42 12.40
CA GLU A 85 3.90 13.37 13.64
C GLU A 85 2.71 14.35 13.71
N ASP A 86 2.84 15.50 13.04
CA ASP A 86 1.78 16.50 12.95
C ASP A 86 0.81 16.24 11.80
N GLN A 87 1.25 15.50 10.77
CA GLN A 87 0.51 15.28 9.53
C GLN A 87 -0.32 13.99 9.57
N VAL A 88 0.21 12.94 10.22
CA VAL A 88 -0.40 11.60 10.28
C VAL A 88 -0.80 11.28 11.71
N LYS A 89 -2.08 11.00 11.94
CA LYS A 89 -2.58 10.61 13.28
C LYS A 89 -2.74 9.10 13.41
N ILE A 90 -2.20 8.53 14.47
CA ILE A 90 -2.49 7.16 14.89
C ILE A 90 -3.85 7.15 15.58
N LYS A 91 -4.77 6.29 15.13
CA LYS A 91 -6.10 6.15 15.73
C LYS A 91 -6.36 4.69 16.06
N GLU A 92 -6.99 4.45 17.20
CA GLU A 92 -7.47 3.11 17.52
C GLU A 92 -8.73 2.79 16.69
N THR A 93 -8.89 1.53 16.32
CA THR A 93 -10.10 1.05 15.63
C THR A 93 -10.64 -0.24 16.23
N GLY A 94 -11.88 -0.55 15.85
CA GLY A 94 -12.58 -1.78 16.18
C GLY A 94 -11.95 -3.01 15.55
N CYS A 95 -12.59 -4.17 15.76
CA CYS A 95 -12.13 -5.40 15.14
C CYS A 95 -12.26 -5.33 13.61
N LEU A 96 -11.16 -5.59 12.90
CA LEU A 96 -11.13 -5.64 11.43
C LEU A 96 -11.53 -7.00 10.85
N LYS A 97 -12.13 -7.88 11.67
CA LYS A 97 -12.57 -9.25 11.32
C LYS A 97 -11.45 -10.17 10.80
N GLN A 98 -10.19 -9.84 11.11
CA GLN A 98 -8.99 -10.62 10.77
C GLN A 98 -8.24 -11.07 12.03
N CYS A 99 -8.98 -11.56 13.04
CA CYS A 99 -8.41 -11.89 14.36
C CYS A 99 -7.29 -12.92 14.33
N LYS A 100 -7.34 -13.89 13.40
CA LYS A 100 -6.32 -14.92 13.22
C LYS A 100 -5.02 -14.35 12.62
N HIS A 101 -5.12 -13.22 11.94
CA HIS A 101 -4.05 -12.56 11.21
C HIS A 101 -3.64 -11.22 11.86
N GLY A 102 -3.86 -11.01 13.16
CA GLY A 102 -3.38 -9.80 13.83
C GLY A 102 -1.84 -9.78 13.99
N PRO A 103 -1.21 -8.60 14.18
CA PRO A 103 -1.80 -7.26 14.26
C PRO A 103 -2.31 -6.73 12.92
N ASN A 104 -3.42 -5.98 12.95
CA ASN A 104 -4.08 -5.44 11.76
C ASN A 104 -4.12 -3.90 11.82
N LEU A 105 -3.89 -3.25 10.68
CA LEU A 105 -4.00 -1.79 10.56
C LEU A 105 -4.59 -1.37 9.20
N VAL A 106 -5.02 -0.11 9.10
CA VAL A 106 -5.50 0.50 7.86
C VAL A 106 -4.82 1.86 7.66
N MET A 107 -4.22 2.07 6.49
CA MET A 107 -3.67 3.37 6.09
C MET A 107 -4.76 4.22 5.44
N MET A 108 -4.91 5.47 5.88
CA MET A 108 -5.84 6.45 5.33
C MET A 108 -5.05 7.61 4.70
N PRO A 109 -5.49 8.14 3.54
CA PRO A 109 -6.84 8.02 2.96
C PRO A 109 -7.09 6.79 2.08
N ASP A 110 -6.05 6.05 1.71
CA ASP A 110 -6.08 4.96 0.71
C ASP A 110 -6.97 3.77 1.08
N LYS A 111 -7.33 3.65 2.37
CA LYS A 111 -8.03 2.50 2.96
C LYS A 111 -7.27 1.18 2.76
N ALA A 112 -5.95 1.24 2.58
CA ALA A 112 -5.10 0.07 2.43
C ALA A 112 -5.05 -0.71 3.75
N ARG A 113 -5.41 -2.00 3.71
CA ARG A 113 -5.49 -2.86 4.90
C ARG A 113 -4.28 -3.78 4.96
N TYR A 114 -3.70 -3.89 6.15
CA TYR A 114 -2.58 -4.77 6.43
C TYR A 114 -2.92 -5.71 7.58
N SER A 115 -2.47 -6.96 7.44
CA SER A 115 -2.63 -8.03 8.43
C SER A 115 -1.27 -8.67 8.70
N GLN A 116 -1.10 -9.26 9.87
CA GLN A 116 0.14 -9.87 10.38
C GLN A 116 1.33 -8.92 10.31
N VAL A 117 1.07 -7.64 10.59
CA VAL A 117 2.10 -6.61 10.49
C VAL A 117 3.15 -6.81 11.58
N ALA A 118 4.40 -6.95 11.14
CA ALA A 118 5.55 -6.94 12.02
C ALA A 118 6.07 -5.50 12.22
N PRO A 119 6.57 -5.14 13.42
CA PRO A 119 7.14 -3.81 13.68
C PRO A 119 8.19 -3.36 12.67
N GLN A 120 9.00 -4.30 12.16
CA GLN A 120 10.07 -4.04 11.20
C GLN A 120 9.57 -3.61 9.82
N GLN A 121 8.32 -3.92 9.48
CA GLN A 121 7.72 -3.54 8.19
C GLN A 121 7.20 -2.10 8.21
N ILE A 122 7.07 -1.49 9.39
CA ILE A 122 6.43 -0.18 9.56
C ILE A 122 7.13 0.96 8.79
N PRO A 123 8.47 1.09 8.83
CA PRO A 123 9.15 2.15 8.07
C PRO A 123 8.81 2.10 6.58
N THR A 124 8.91 0.92 5.96
CA THR A 124 8.55 0.71 4.56
C THR A 124 7.08 1.03 4.26
N LEU A 125 6.17 0.75 5.19
CA LEU A 125 4.76 1.09 5.02
C LEU A 125 4.52 2.61 5.12
N ILE A 126 5.21 3.31 6.02
CA ILE A 126 5.10 4.76 6.15
C ILE A 126 5.67 5.45 4.92
N GLU A 127 6.85 5.04 4.46
CA GLU A 127 7.48 5.57 3.24
C GLU A 127 6.54 5.45 2.04
N ARG A 128 5.97 4.26 1.83
CA ARG A 128 5.06 3.97 0.72
C ARG A 128 3.80 4.85 0.72
N HIS A 129 3.24 5.16 1.89
CA HIS A 129 1.94 5.83 1.99
C HIS A 129 2.02 7.33 2.27
N PHE A 130 3.11 7.83 2.82
CA PHE A 130 3.18 9.21 3.34
C PHE A 130 4.42 10.02 2.92
N VAL A 131 5.47 9.38 2.39
CA VAL A 131 6.71 10.09 1.99
C VAL A 131 6.81 10.28 0.47
N GLY A 132 6.23 9.37 -0.32
CA GLY A 132 6.27 9.40 -1.78
C GLY A 132 5.00 9.88 -2.49
N SER A 133 4.08 10.58 -1.80
CA SER A 133 2.83 11.11 -2.36
C SER A 133 2.76 12.63 -2.34
#